data_AF-A0A2A3EUV4-F1
#
_entry.id   AF-A0A2A3EUV4-F1
#
_cell.length_a   1.000
_cell.length_b   1.000
_cell.length_c   1.000
_cell.angle_alpha   90.00
_cell.angle_beta   90.00
_cell.angle_gamma   90.00
#
_symmetry.space_group_name_H-M   'P 1'
#
loop_
_entity.id
_entity.type
_entity.pdbx_description
1 polymer ?
#
loop_
_entity_poly.entity_id
_entity_poly.type
_entity_poly.pdbx_seq_one_letter_code
_entity_poly.pdbx_strand_id
1 'polypeptide(L)'
;VAGDRVAIYMPMIPEAIVTMLACARLGLTHSVVFAGFSASALRSRIDDAEAKLVVTVDGQWRRGQAAPLKPAVDEAVDGAASVEHVLVVKRTGIDVAVTEGRDLWW
;
A
#
# COMPACT_ATOMS: atom_id res chain seq x y z
N VAL A 1 -14.97 -9.80 3.82
CA VAL A 1 -15.53 -9.75 2.45
C VAL A 1 -16.51 -8.58 2.29
N ALA A 2 -17.41 -8.29 3.23
CA ALA A 2 -18.01 -6.95 3.37
C ALA A 2 -17.48 -6.35 4.68
N GLY A 3 -17.00 -5.10 4.64
CA GLY A 3 -16.44 -4.44 5.83
C GLY A 3 -14.97 -4.76 6.16
N ASP A 4 -14.26 -5.49 5.30
CA ASP A 4 -12.78 -5.52 5.37
C ASP A 4 -12.22 -4.18 4.86
N ARG A 5 -11.05 -3.79 5.40
CA ARG A 5 -10.42 -2.50 5.11
C ARG A 5 -9.16 -2.67 4.29
N VAL A 6 -8.97 -1.78 3.32
CA VAL A 6 -7.79 -1.72 2.45
C VAL A 6 -7.08 -0.39 2.67
N ALA A 7 -5.82 -0.43 3.08
CA ALA A 7 -4.98 0.76 3.13
C ALA A 7 -4.34 1.01 1.76
N ILE A 8 -4.44 2.23 1.24
CA ILE A 8 -3.87 2.61 -0.06
C ILE A 8 -2.76 3.63 0.19
N TYR A 9 -1.52 3.23 -0.07
CA TYR A 9 -0.31 4.06 0.08
C TYR A 9 0.41 4.17 -1.26
N MET A 10 -0.14 5.02 -2.15
CA MET A 10 0.36 5.20 -3.52
C MET A 10 0.48 6.68 -3.90
N PRO A 11 1.39 7.03 -4.83
CA PRO A 11 1.42 8.34 -5.46
C PRO A 11 0.21 8.55 -6.38
N MET A 12 0.11 9.73 -7.00
CA MET A 12 -0.93 10.04 -7.98
C MET A 12 -0.71 9.29 -9.30
N ILE A 13 -1.12 8.03 -9.36
CA ILE A 13 -1.09 7.15 -10.53
C ILE A 13 -2.48 6.55 -10.79
N PRO A 14 -2.80 6.11 -12.03
CA PRO A 14 -4.10 5.53 -12.35
C PRO A 14 -4.50 4.37 -11.44
N GLU A 15 -3.55 3.53 -11.04
CA GLU A 15 -3.75 2.37 -10.17
C GLU A 15 -4.32 2.77 -8.80
N ALA A 16 -4.07 3.99 -8.32
CA ALA A 16 -4.72 4.52 -7.12
C ALA A 16 -6.24 4.64 -7.31
N ILE A 17 -6.68 5.22 -8.42
CA ILE A 17 -8.11 5.32 -8.75
C ILE A 17 -8.71 3.93 -9.00
N VAL A 18 -7.99 3.06 -9.71
CA VAL A 18 -8.43 1.67 -9.95
C VAL A 18 -8.63 0.93 -8.63
N THR A 19 -7.69 1.04 -7.69
CA THR A 19 -7.79 0.41 -6.37
C THR A 19 -8.99 0.94 -5.59
N MET A 20 -9.20 2.26 -5.59
CA MET A 20 -10.34 2.87 -4.91
C MET A 20 -11.67 2.37 -5.46
N LEU A 21 -11.82 2.33 -6.78
CA LEU A 21 -13.04 1.86 -7.43
C LEU A 21 -13.21 0.34 -7.32
N ALA A 22 -12.12 -0.44 -7.29
CA ALA A 22 -12.17 -1.87 -7.00
C ALA A 22 -12.69 -2.14 -5.59
N CYS A 23 -12.22 -1.38 -4.59
CA CYS A 23 -12.74 -1.47 -3.22
C CYS A 23 -14.23 -1.15 -3.19
N ALA A 24 -14.66 -0.05 -3.81
CA ALA A 24 -16.08 0.34 -3.88
C ALA A 24 -16.93 -0.73 -4.58
N ARG A 25 -16.44 -1.32 -5.68
CA ARG A 25 -17.12 -2.39 -6.42
C ARG A 25 -17.34 -3.65 -5.58
N LEU A 26 -16.40 -3.95 -4.68
CA LEU A 26 -16.44 -5.13 -3.81
C LEU A 26 -17.10 -4.88 -2.45
N GLY A 27 -17.53 -3.65 -2.16
CA GLY A 27 -18.10 -3.30 -0.85
C GLY A 27 -17.06 -3.23 0.28
N LEU A 28 -15.80 -2.90 -0.07
CA LEU A 28 -14.70 -2.73 0.86
C LEU A 28 -14.50 -1.25 1.21
N THR A 29 -14.10 -0.99 2.45
CA THR A 29 -13.73 0.37 2.87
C THR A 29 -12.24 0.59 2.59
N HIS A 30 -11.94 1.56 1.74
CA HIS A 30 -10.57 2.00 1.50
C HIS A 30 -10.16 3.17 2.39
N SER A 31 -8.94 3.11 2.92
CA SER A 31 -8.29 4.20 3.67
C SER A 31 -7.09 4.68 2.87
N VAL A 32 -7.21 5.86 2.25
CA VAL A 32 -6.14 6.45 1.43
C VAL A 32 -5.17 7.20 2.33
N VAL A 33 -3.90 6.83 2.28
CA VAL A 33 -2.82 7.42 3.04
C VAL A 33 -1.85 8.08 2.08
N PHE A 34 -1.52 9.35 2.33
CA PHE A 34 -0.60 10.10 1.47
C PHE A 34 0.79 9.44 1.42
N ALA A 35 1.28 9.11 0.22
CA ALA A 35 2.57 8.46 -0.08
C ALA A 35 3.83 9.32 0.20
N GLY A 36 3.73 10.25 1.14
CA GLY A 36 4.84 11.01 1.72
C GLY A 36 4.85 11.01 3.24
N PHE A 37 3.90 10.33 3.90
CA PHE A 37 3.92 10.12 5.34
C PHE A 37 4.95 9.05 5.75
N SER A 38 5.41 9.14 7.00
CA SER A 38 6.32 8.16 7.60
C SER A 38 5.68 6.78 7.75
N ALA A 39 6.50 5.74 7.90
CA ALA A 39 6.05 4.39 8.19
C ALA A 39 5.17 4.34 9.46
N SER A 40 5.53 5.06 10.52
CA SER A 40 4.71 5.16 11.75
C SER A 40 3.33 5.77 11.52
N ALA A 41 3.22 6.78 10.65
CA ALA A 41 1.95 7.40 10.32
C ALA A 41 1.07 6.51 9.42
N LEU A 42 1.70 5.68 8.58
CA LEU A 42 1.02 4.61 7.84
C LEU A 42 0.55 3.50 8.79
N ARG A 43 1.42 3.00 9.68
CA ARG A 43 1.13 2.00 10.70
C ARG A 43 -0.08 2.37 11.55
N SER A 44 -0.11 3.59 12.09
CA SER A 44 -1.23 4.06 12.92
C SER A 44 -2.57 4.01 12.18
N ARG A 45 -2.59 4.23 10.86
CA ARG A 45 -3.82 4.16 10.06
C ARG A 45 -4.18 2.73 9.67
N ILE A 46 -3.18 1.88 9.47
CA ILE A 46 -3.38 0.44 9.26
C ILE A 46 -4.04 -0.17 10.50
N ASP A 47 -3.50 0.13 11.69
CA ASP A 47 -4.00 -0.42 12.95
C ASP A 47 -5.40 0.11 13.29
N ASP A 48 -5.63 1.42 13.17
CA ASP A 48 -6.95 2.04 13.44
C ASP A 48 -8.04 1.51 12.50
N ALA A 49 -7.72 1.37 11.21
CA ALA A 49 -8.62 0.77 10.24
C ALA A 49 -8.61 -0.77 10.31
N GLU A 50 -7.74 -1.38 11.12
CA GLU A 50 -7.47 -2.82 11.12
C GLU A 50 -7.42 -3.38 9.67
N ALA A 51 -6.61 -2.74 8.82
CA ALA A 51 -6.55 -3.06 7.39
C ALA A 51 -5.90 -4.41 7.15
N LYS A 52 -6.49 -5.19 6.24
CA LYS A 52 -6.01 -6.54 5.86
C LYS A 52 -5.13 -6.55 4.63
N LEU A 53 -5.32 -5.58 3.75
CA LEU A 53 -4.54 -5.39 2.54
C LEU A 53 -3.93 -4.00 2.54
N VAL A 54 -2.66 -3.90 2.20
CA VAL A 54 -1.99 -2.64 1.86
C VAL A 54 -1.67 -2.64 0.37
N VAL A 55 -2.07 -1.61 -0.36
CA VAL A 55 -1.74 -1.43 -1.78
C VAL A 55 -0.73 -0.30 -1.92
N THR A 56 0.38 -0.55 -2.61
CA THR A 56 1.49 0.39 -2.74
C THR A 56 2.22 0.26 -4.08
N VAL A 57 3.33 0.98 -4.24
CA VAL A 57 4.25 0.91 -5.38
C VAL A 57 5.65 0.50 -4.93
N ASP A 58 6.45 -0.05 -5.84
CA ASP A 58 7.89 -0.23 -5.65
C ASP A 58 8.59 1.11 -5.33
N GLY A 59 8.27 2.15 -6.10
CA GLY A 59 8.77 3.50 -5.94
C GLY A 59 7.94 4.56 -6.65
N GLN A 60 8.36 5.81 -6.49
CA GLN A 60 7.75 6.98 -7.13
C GLN A 60 8.81 7.87 -7.79
N TRP A 61 8.43 8.57 -8.85
CA TRP A 61 9.30 9.55 -9.50
C TRP A 61 9.30 10.87 -8.73
N ARG A 62 10.45 11.26 -8.18
CA ARG A 62 10.68 12.56 -7.55
C ARG A 62 11.77 13.30 -8.31
N ARG A 63 11.42 14.44 -8.90
CA ARG A 63 12.35 15.27 -9.70
C ARG A 63 13.11 14.47 -10.77
N GLY A 64 12.41 13.55 -11.43
CA GLY A 64 12.97 12.69 -12.48
C GLY A 64 13.81 11.51 -11.99
N GLN A 65 13.97 11.32 -10.68
CA GLN A 65 14.68 10.18 -10.10
C GLN A 65 13.71 9.23 -9.39
N ALA A 66 13.99 7.94 -9.46
CA ALA A 66 13.22 6.93 -8.75
C ALA A 66 13.55 7.00 -7.25
N ALA A 67 12.52 7.18 -6.43
CA ALA A 67 12.62 7.15 -4.97
C ALA A 67 11.81 5.95 -4.46
N PRO A 68 12.39 5.09 -3.60
CA PRO A 68 11.71 3.91 -3.12
C PRO A 68 10.53 4.27 -2.21
N LEU A 69 9.46 3.47 -2.28
CA LEU A 69 8.29 3.62 -1.42
C LEU A 69 8.00 2.34 -0.62
N LYS A 70 8.26 1.18 -1.22
CA LYS A 70 8.09 -0.13 -0.60
C LYS A 70 8.77 -0.29 0.77
N PRO A 71 9.99 0.22 1.03
CA PRO A 71 10.62 0.10 2.36
C PRO A 71 9.81 0.72 3.50
N ALA A 72 9.13 1.84 3.25
CA ALA A 72 8.28 2.47 4.26
C ALA A 72 7.02 1.65 4.55
N VAL A 73 6.54 0.89 3.57
CA VAL A 73 5.45 -0.07 3.75
C VAL A 73 5.93 -1.29 4.52
N ASP A 74 7.11 -1.82 4.21
CA ASP A 74 7.70 -2.95 4.93
C ASP A 74 7.86 -2.65 6.43
N GLU A 75 8.39 -1.47 6.75
CA GLU A 75 8.49 -1.00 8.14
C GLU A 75 7.10 -0.83 8.78
N ALA A 76 6.13 -0.31 8.03
CA ALA A 76 4.79 -0.09 8.56
C ALA A 76 3.99 -1.37 8.79
N VAL A 77 4.21 -2.44 8.02
CA VAL A 77 3.48 -3.71 8.18
C VAL A 77 4.20 -4.71 9.08
N ASP A 78 5.45 -4.43 9.47
CA ASP A 78 6.18 -5.28 10.40
C ASP A 78 5.46 -5.36 11.76
N GLY A 79 5.10 -6.58 12.16
CA GLY A 79 4.28 -6.82 13.35
C GLY A 79 2.86 -6.24 13.31
N ALA A 80 2.34 -5.86 12.15
CA ALA A 80 0.93 -5.45 12.00
C ALA A 80 0.04 -6.70 11.86
N ALA A 81 -0.63 -7.08 12.96
CA ALA A 81 -1.35 -8.36 13.05
C ALA A 81 -2.54 -8.49 12.08
N SER A 82 -3.13 -7.38 11.64
CA SER A 82 -4.26 -7.41 10.70
C SER A 82 -3.84 -7.61 9.25
N VAL A 83 -2.59 -7.29 8.88
CA VAL A 83 -2.15 -7.26 7.48
C VAL A 83 -1.83 -8.68 7.01
N GLU A 84 -2.62 -9.15 6.04
CA GLU A 84 -2.44 -10.46 5.42
C GLU A 84 -1.65 -10.35 4.11
N HIS A 85 -1.87 -9.27 3.35
CA HIS A 85 -1.26 -9.09 2.03
C HIS A 85 -0.79 -7.66 1.76
N VAL A 86 0.25 -7.55 0.93
CA VAL A 86 0.71 -6.28 0.34
C VAL A 86 0.72 -6.40 -1.18
N LEU A 87 -0.10 -5.61 -1.87
CA LEU A 87 -0.13 -5.57 -3.33
C LEU A 87 0.74 -4.42 -3.84
N VAL A 88 1.72 -4.75 -4.68
CA VAL A 88 2.77 -3.82 -5.12
C VAL A 88 2.65 -3.57 -6.63
N VAL A 89 2.41 -2.32 -6.99
CA VAL A 89 2.45 -1.85 -8.37
C VAL A 89 3.90 -1.58 -8.76
N LYS A 90 4.36 -2.18 -9.88
CA LYS A 90 5.69 -1.92 -10.44
C LYS A 90 5.71 -0.61 -11.23
N ARG A 91 5.91 0.52 -10.55
CA ARG A 91 5.82 1.88 -11.11
C ARG A 91 7.15 2.39 -11.65
N THR A 92 8.25 2.15 -10.95
CA THR A 92 9.59 2.63 -11.34
C THR A 92 10.50 1.52 -11.83
N GLY A 93 10.21 0.26 -11.47
CA GLY A 93 11.00 -0.90 -11.84
C GLY A 93 12.31 -1.03 -11.06
N ILE A 94 12.47 -0.31 -9.96
CA ILE A 94 13.62 -0.45 -9.07
C ILE A 94 13.52 -1.75 -8.27
N ASP A 95 14.67 -2.28 -7.86
CA ASP A 95 14.70 -3.44 -6.98
C ASP A 95 14.20 -3.05 -5.59
N VAL A 96 13.24 -3.84 -5.08
CA VAL A 96 12.67 -3.71 -3.74
C VAL A 96 12.57 -5.09 -3.09
N ALA A 97 12.62 -5.12 -1.76
CA ALA A 97 12.39 -6.34 -1.02
C ALA A 97 10.94 -6.82 -1.20
N VAL A 98 10.79 -8.14 -1.37
CA VAL A 98 9.50 -8.82 -1.50
C VAL A 98 9.48 -9.95 -0.47
N THR A 99 8.50 -9.93 0.42
CA THR A 99 8.27 -10.97 1.42
C THR A 99 7.38 -12.06 0.82
N GLU A 100 7.95 -13.26 0.63
CA GLU A 100 7.22 -14.42 0.11
C GLU A 100 5.98 -14.74 0.96
N GLY A 101 4.86 -15.04 0.29
CA GLY A 101 3.58 -15.34 0.94
C GLY A 101 2.76 -14.12 1.37
N ARG A 102 3.38 -12.94 1.57
CA ARG A 102 2.70 -11.68 1.93
C ARG A 102 2.58 -10.72 0.75
N ASP A 103 3.67 -10.54 0.01
CA ASP A 103 3.78 -9.52 -1.04
C ASP A 103 3.43 -10.10 -2.42
N LEU A 104 2.59 -9.39 -3.17
CA LEU A 104 2.11 -9.76 -4.49
C LEU A 104 2.37 -8.60 -5.46
N TRP A 105 2.75 -8.93 -6.69
CA TRP A 105 2.80 -7.93 -7.76
C TRP A 105 1.40 -7.70 -8.34
N TRP A 106 1.08 -6.43 -8.62
CA TRP A 106 -0.15 -5.99 -9.28
C TRP A 106 -0.31 -6.59 -10.68
#